data_AF-A0A512HPG7-F1
#
_entry.id   AF-A0A512HPG7-F1
#
_cell.length_a   1.000
_cell.length_b   1.000
_cell.length_c   1.000
_cell.angle_alpha   90.00
_cell.angle_beta   90.00
_cell.angle_gamma   90.00
#
_symmetry.space_group_name_H-M   'P 1'
#
loop_
_entity.id
_entity.type
_entity.pdbx_description
1 polymer ?
#
loop_
_entity_poly.entity_id
_entity_poly.type
_entity_poly.pdbx_seq_one_letter_code
_entity_poly.pdbx_strand_id
1 'polypeptide(L)' 'MTEMIKRNRLLPWYVGIVVIFAAVIYLGYLMRATNCGISTPMAFIVLGIMPAVYLVLMYLTLSSQK' A
#
# COMPACT_ATOMS: atom_id res chain seq x y z
N MET A 1 -22.36 -0.88 -30.65
CA MET A 1 -20.89 -0.93 -30.43
C MET A 1 -20.61 -0.13 -29.18
N THR A 2 -20.66 -0.78 -28.03
CA THR A 2 -20.32 -0.14 -26.75
C THR A 2 -18.81 0.04 -26.74
N GLU A 3 -18.33 1.29 -26.72
CA GLU A 3 -16.91 1.57 -26.60
C GLU A 3 -16.37 0.84 -25.36
N MET A 4 -15.51 -0.17 -25.59
CA MET A 4 -14.73 -0.74 -24.51
C MET A 4 -13.70 0.30 -24.11
N ILE A 5 -14.06 1.17 -23.15
CA ILE A 5 -13.11 2.03 -22.46
C ILE A 5 -11.95 1.14 -22.03
N LYS A 6 -10.79 1.29 -22.67
CA LYS A 6 -9.57 0.54 -22.38
C LYS A 6 -9.13 0.93 -20.97
N ARG A 7 -9.66 0.22 -19.97
CA ARG A 7 -9.45 0.51 -18.56
C ARG A 7 -7.96 0.38 -18.27
N ASN A 8 -7.30 1.49 -17.94
CA ASN A 8 -5.87 1.49 -17.69
C ASN A 8 -5.58 0.63 -16.45
N ARG A 9 -5.08 -0.59 -16.66
CA ARG A 9 -4.81 -1.56 -15.58
C ARG A 9 -3.79 -1.06 -14.55
N LEU A 10 -2.96 -0.10 -14.94
CA LEU A 10 -1.93 0.51 -14.10
C LEU A 10 -2.49 1.58 -13.15
N LEU A 11 -3.66 2.16 -13.47
CA LEU A 11 -4.27 3.22 -12.66
C LEU A 11 -4.57 2.76 -11.22
N PRO A 12 -5.24 1.60 -11.01
CA PRO A 12 -5.46 1.06 -9.67
C PRO A 12 -4.15 0.81 -8.92
N TRP A 13 -3.10 0.34 -9.61
CA TRP A 13 -1.80 0.04 -9.03
C TRP A 13 -1.12 1.28 -8.46
N TYR A 14 -1.11 2.37 -9.24
CA TYR A 14 -0.56 3.64 -8.80
C TYR A 14 -1.32 4.23 -7.61
N VAL A 15 -2.66 4.16 -7.64
CA VAL A 15 -3.50 4.62 -6.52
C VAL A 15 -3.19 3.83 -5.24
N GLY A 16 -3.07 2.49 -5.33
CA GLY A 16 -2.73 1.67 -4.17
C GLY A 16 -1.39 2.05 -3.55
N ILE A 17 -0.35 2.27 -4.36
CA ILE A 17 0.96 2.71 -3.86
C ILE A 17 0.86 4.03 -3.12
N VAL A 18 0.23 5.03 -3.72
CA VAL A 18 0.10 6.37 -3.12
C VAL A 18 -0.64 6.30 -1.78
N VAL A 19 -1.74 5.55 -1.72
CA VAL A 19 -2.53 5.40 -0.49
C VAL A 19 -1.74 4.70 0.61
N ILE A 20 -1.06 3.60 0.28
CA ILE A 20 -0.25 2.85 1.25
C ILE A 20 0.89 3.72 1.79
N PHE A 21 1.60 4.43 0.92
CA PHE A 21 2.73 5.26 1.32
C PHE A 21 2.27 6.42 2.21
N ALA A 22 1.16 7.08 1.86
CA ALA A 22 0.57 8.14 2.66
C ALA A 22 0.14 7.62 4.05
N ALA A 23 -0.50 6.45 4.11
CA ALA A 23 -0.93 5.85 5.37
C ALA A 23 0.25 5.49 6.28
N VAL A 24 1.31 4.85 5.72
CA VAL A 24 2.51 4.47 6.48
C VAL A 24 3.22 5.69 7.04
N ILE A 25 3.40 6.75 6.24
CA ILE A 25 4.03 7.99 6.69
C ILE A 25 3.19 8.64 7.80
N TYR A 26 1.88 8.76 7.59
CA TYR A 26 0.99 9.40 8.56
C TYR A 26 0.98 8.66 9.90
N LEU A 27 0.82 7.33 9.88
CA LEU A 27 0.84 6.52 11.09
C LEU A 27 2.21 6.54 11.77
N GLY A 28 3.30 6.50 11.00
CA GLY A 28 4.65 6.63 11.54
C GLY A 28 4.88 7.97 12.23
N TYR A 29 4.40 9.07 11.63
CA TYR A 29 4.43 10.39 12.25
C TYR A 29 3.58 10.43 13.52
N LEU A 30 2.36 9.91 13.47
CA LEU A 30 1.44 9.90 14.60
C LEU A 30 2.03 9.15 15.80
N MET A 31 2.55 7.94 15.59
CA MET A 31 3.17 7.14 16.66
C MET A 31 4.36 7.86 17.30
N ARG A 32 5.15 8.58 16.49
CA ARG A 32 6.28 9.38 16.98
C ARG A 32 5.82 10.62 17.73
N ALA A 33 4.78 11.30 17.26
CA ALA A 33 4.23 12.50 17.89
C ALA A 33 3.54 12.19 19.23
N THR A 34 2.89 11.04 19.36
CA THR A 34 2.19 10.65 20.59
C THR A 34 3.06 9.88 21.58
N ASN A 35 4.38 9.73 21.31
CA ASN A 35 5.29 8.88 22.09
C ASN A 35 4.69 7.49 22.38
N CYS A 36 4.09 6.87 21.34
CA CYS A 36 3.49 5.56 21.50
C CYS A 36 4.62 4.55 21.84
N GLY A 37 4.57 3.98 23.05
CA GLY A 37 5.54 3.02 23.57
C GLY A 37 5.41 1.63 22.94
N ILE A 38 5.28 1.57 21.62
CA ILE A 38 5.19 0.32 20.89
C ILE A 38 6.60 -0.23 20.67
N SER A 39 6.75 -1.55 20.69
CA SER A 39 8.04 -2.16 20.38
C SER A 39 8.40 -1.88 18.92
N THR A 40 9.63 -1.41 18.69
CA THR A 40 10.21 -1.18 17.35
C THR A 40 10.04 -2.36 16.38
N PRO A 41 10.22 -3.65 16.78
CA PRO A 41 9.97 -4.76 15.87
C PRO A 41 8.50 -4.88 15.46
N MET A 42 7.55 -4.61 16.35
CA MET A 42 6.13 -4.68 16.01
C MET A 42 5.73 -3.56 15.04
N ALA A 43 6.22 -2.33 15.28
CA ALA A 43 6.01 -1.22 14.36
C ALA A 43 6.56 -1.51 12.96
N PHE A 44 7.72 -2.16 12.86
CA PHE A 44 8.33 -2.51 11.58
C PHE A 44 7.52 -3.56 10.81
N ILE A 45 6.96 -4.56 11.49
CA ILE A 45 6.11 -5.58 10.84
C ILE A 45 4.84 -4.92 10.27
N VAL A 46 4.18 -4.08 11.06
CA VAL A 46 2.90 -3.48 10.67
C VAL A 46 3.07 -2.38 9.61
N LEU A 47 4.07 -1.50 9.76
CA LEU A 47 4.28 -0.39 8.83
C LEU A 47 5.18 -0.74 7.64
N GLY A 48 5.95 -1.82 7.72
CA GLY A 48 6.87 -2.25 6.67
C GLY A 48 6.38 -3.53 5.99
N ILE A 49 6.36 -4.64 6.72
CA ILE A 49 6.15 -5.98 6.14
C ILE A 49 4.73 -6.13 5.58
N MET A 50 3.70 -5.79 6.37
CA MET A 50 2.30 -5.86 5.93
C MET A 50 2.04 -5.10 4.61
N PRO A 51 2.38 -3.80 4.50
CA PRO A 51 2.19 -3.06 3.24
C PRO A 51 3.08 -3.60 2.10
N ALA A 52 4.29 -4.08 2.38
CA ALA A 52 5.12 -4.73 1.36
C ALA A 52 4.45 -6.00 0.79
N VAL A 53 3.92 -6.87 1.66
CA VAL A 53 3.16 -8.06 1.23
C VAL A 53 1.94 -7.65 0.41
N TYR A 54 1.21 -6.62 0.83
CA TYR A 54 0.06 -6.12 0.08
C TYR A 54 0.46 -5.62 -1.31
N LEU A 55 1.55 -4.84 -1.43
CA LEU A 55 2.06 -4.39 -2.71
C LEU A 55 2.49 -5.55 -3.62
N VAL A 56 3.09 -6.60 -3.06
CA VAL A 56 3.44 -7.82 -3.80
C VAL A 56 2.17 -8.50 -4.31
N LEU A 57 1.16 -8.71 -3.47
CA LEU A 57 -0.12 -9.29 -3.88
C LEU A 57 -0.78 -8.45 -4.98
N MET A 58 -0.75 -7.13 -4.83
CA MET A 58 -1.29 -6.20 -5.81
C MET A 58 -0.54 -6.29 -7.15
N TYR A 59 0.79 -6.41 -7.14
CA TYR A 59 1.59 -6.67 -8.34
C TYR A 59 1.26 -8.03 -8.98
N LEU A 60 1.13 -9.08 -8.17
CA LEU A 60 0.75 -10.41 -8.65
C LEU A 60 -0.65 -10.39 -9.29
N THR A 61 -1.60 -9.65 -8.74
CA THR A 61 -2.92 -9.48 -9.37
C THR A 61 -2.82 -8.77 -10.72
N LEU A 62 -1.99 -7.74 -10.85
CA LEU A 62 -1.72 -7.07 -12.13
C LEU A 62 -1.09 -8.04 -13.15
N SER A 63 -0.14 -8.87 -12.71
CA SER A 63 0.54 -9.86 -13.56
C SER A 63 -0.39 -11.00 -13.99
N SER A 64 -1.21 -11.52 -13.07
CA SER A 64 -2.19 -12.59 -13.31
C SER A 64 -3.33 -12.15 -14.22
N GLN A 65 -3.57 -10.84 -14.31
CA GLN A 65 -4.57 -10.27 -15.19
C GLN A 65 -4.15 -10.36 -16.66
N LYS A 66 -2.90 -10.70 -17.02
CA LYS A 66 -2.41 -10.77 -18.41
C LYS A 66 -3.43 -11.31 -19.41
#